data_AF-A0AAV6TVY0-F1
#
_entry.id   AF-A0AAV6TVY0-F1
#
_cell.length_a   1.000
_cell.length_b   1.000
_cell.length_c   1.000
_cell.angle_alpha   90.00
_cell.angle_beta   90.00
_cell.angle_gamma   90.00
#
_symmetry.space_group_name_H-M   'P 1'
#
loop_
_entity.id
_entity.type
_entity.pdbx_description
1 polymer ?
#
loop_
_entity_poly.entity_id
_entity_poly.type
_entity_poly.pdbx_seq_one_letter_code
_entity_poly.pdbx_strand_id
1 'polypeptide(L)'
;MIRFWSTEENEVVCKHLCSVYLGHATADIIVKEIEEVLSKHGLSIKKLIMISSDGPKVNKKVLKLMDEVMIENRGQGLVNIGTCNLHIANNSFQKGLEEYGEAACDLVVDLYNFFKKFPSRWEDFEAIQAKKDVPSHTLLKHSSTRWLTAGEACARVIEQWEAIIEYFLVFIPNK
;
A
#
# COMPACT_ATOMS: atom_id res chain seq x y z
N MET A 1 7.78 12.73 3.96
CA MET A 1 7.87 13.35 2.62
C MET A 1 7.46 14.80 2.73
N ILE A 2 8.01 15.67 1.89
CA ILE A 2 7.56 17.06 1.72
C ILE A 2 7.09 17.25 0.28
N ARG A 3 6.06 18.08 0.10
CA ARG A 3 5.52 18.44 -1.20
C ARG A 3 5.42 19.95 -1.30
N PHE A 4 5.97 20.53 -2.35
CA PHE A 4 6.01 21.98 -2.55
C PHE A 4 6.04 22.32 -4.05
N TRP A 5 5.64 23.54 -4.40
CA TRP A 5 5.79 24.06 -5.75
C TRP A 5 7.24 24.50 -5.99
N SER A 6 7.89 23.96 -7.02
CA SER A 6 9.22 24.39 -7.47
C SER A 6 9.09 25.35 -8.63
N THR A 7 9.58 26.58 -8.47
CA THR A 7 9.63 27.56 -9.57
C THR A 7 10.67 27.19 -10.62
N GLU A 8 11.71 26.46 -10.23
CA GLU A 8 12.77 25.99 -11.13
C GLU A 8 12.25 24.90 -12.07
N GLU A 9 11.53 23.92 -11.53
CA GLU A 9 10.96 22.80 -12.31
C GLU A 9 9.59 23.13 -12.91
N ASN A 10 8.98 24.24 -12.48
CA ASN A 10 7.61 24.66 -12.84
C ASN A 10 6.55 23.58 -12.56
N GLU A 11 6.72 22.83 -11.46
CA GLU A 11 5.82 21.75 -11.05
C GLU A 11 5.76 21.56 -9.53
N VAL A 12 4.84 20.70 -9.09
CA VAL A 12 4.79 20.25 -7.70
C VAL A 12 5.79 19.11 -7.51
N VAL A 13 6.82 19.36 -6.70
CA VAL A 13 7.86 18.39 -6.41
C VAL A 13 7.58 17.68 -5.10
N CYS A 14 7.76 16.35 -5.08
CA CYS A 14 7.66 15.51 -3.90
C CYS A 14 9.04 14.95 -3.56
N LYS A 15 9.58 15.28 -2.38
CA LYS A 15 10.87 14.78 -1.92
C LYS A 15 10.73 14.01 -0.61
N HIS A 16 11.48 12.92 -0.50
CA HIS A 16 11.71 12.30 0.79
C HIS A 16 12.59 13.25 1.62
N LEU A 17 12.12 13.61 2.83
CA LEU A 17 12.89 14.46 3.74
C LEU A 17 13.78 13.59 4.62
N CYS A 18 13.15 12.74 5.44
CA CYS A 18 13.83 11.72 6.23
C CYS A 18 12.81 10.67 6.70
N SER A 19 13.33 9.61 7.32
CA SER A 19 12.59 8.65 8.14
C SER A 19 13.14 8.70 9.56
N VAL A 20 12.26 8.62 10.55
CA VAL A 20 12.64 8.59 11.97
C VAL A 20 12.18 7.28 12.59
N TYR A 21 13.03 6.69 13.41
CA TYR A 21 12.67 5.56 14.25
C TYR A 21 12.12 6.05 15.59
N LEU A 22 10.84 5.81 15.85
CA LEU A 22 10.18 6.17 17.10
C LEU A 22 9.93 4.92 17.93
N GLY A 23 10.44 4.89 19.16
CA GLY A 23 10.14 3.80 20.10
C GLY A 23 8.67 3.82 20.54
N HIS A 24 8.16 5.00 20.90
CA HIS A 24 6.74 5.26 21.13
C HIS A 24 6.25 6.34 20.17
N ALA A 25 5.09 6.10 19.55
CA ALA A 25 4.47 7.00 18.58
C ALA A 25 3.22 7.66 19.16
N THR A 26 3.33 8.31 20.32
CA THR A 26 2.23 9.15 20.84
C THR A 26 2.16 10.45 20.02
N ALA A 27 1.01 11.12 20.02
CA ALA A 27 0.84 12.33 19.24
C ALA A 27 1.85 13.43 19.62
N ASP A 28 2.08 13.61 20.93
CA ASP A 28 2.98 14.61 21.47
C ASP A 28 4.44 14.34 21.07
N ILE A 29 4.86 13.06 21.04
CA ILE A 29 6.19 12.66 20.54
C ILE A 29 6.32 12.95 19.04
N ILE A 30 5.30 12.61 18.26
CA ILE A 30 5.32 12.82 16.80
C ILE A 30 5.38 14.32 16.47
N VAL A 31 4.62 15.17 17.18
CA VAL A 31 4.67 16.63 17.00
C VAL A 31 6.07 17.16 17.25
N LYS A 32 6.65 16.83 18.41
CA LYS A 32 8.00 17.23 18.76
C LYS A 32 9.02 16.79 17.70
N GLU A 33 8.92 15.55 17.23
CA GLU A 33 9.81 15.04 16.20
C GLU A 33 9.65 15.78 14.86
N ILE A 34 8.42 16.15 14.47
CA ILE A 34 8.19 16.96 13.26
C ILE A 34 8.91 18.32 13.39
N GLU A 35 8.78 18.98 14.54
CA GLU A 35 9.44 20.26 14.79
C GLU A 35 10.97 20.14 14.75
N GLU A 36 11.52 19.12 15.40
CA GLU A 36 12.96 18.82 15.41
C GLU A 36 13.50 18.51 14.00
N VAL A 37 12.78 17.68 13.23
CA VAL A 37 13.14 17.34 11.85
C VAL A 37 13.12 18.58 10.96
N LEU A 38 12.08 19.42 11.04
CA LEU A 38 12.01 20.64 10.24
C LEU A 38 13.14 21.60 10.60
N SER A 39 13.38 21.82 11.89
CA SER A 39 14.46 22.66 12.39
C SER A 39 15.84 22.16 11.92
N LYS A 40 16.11 20.85 12.06
CA LYS A 40 17.36 20.20 11.63
C LYS A 40 17.65 20.39 10.14
N HIS A 41 16.62 20.44 9.30
CA HIS A 41 16.75 20.63 7.85
C HIS A 41 16.64 22.10 7.43
N GLY A 42 16.64 23.06 8.37
CA GLY A 42 16.53 24.48 8.08
C GLY A 42 15.16 24.89 7.50
N LEU A 43 14.13 24.07 7.71
CA LEU A 43 12.78 24.33 7.23
C LEU A 43 11.98 25.09 8.29
N SER A 44 11.52 26.28 7.94
CA SER A 44 10.68 27.08 8.85
C SER A 44 9.32 26.43 9.02
N ILE A 45 8.97 26.10 10.26
CA ILE A 45 7.65 25.57 10.61
C ILE A 45 6.51 26.47 10.13
N LYS A 46 6.72 27.80 10.12
CA LYS A 46 5.73 28.80 9.65
C LYS A 46 5.29 28.60 8.20
N LYS A 47 6.09 27.93 7.38
CA LYS A 47 5.78 27.62 5.98
C LYS A 47 5.03 26.29 5.80
N LEU A 48 4.76 25.54 6.87
CA LEU A 48 4.00 24.29 6.82
C LEU A 48 2.52 24.59 6.60
N ILE A 49 2.00 24.31 5.40
CA ILE A 49 0.61 24.65 5.05
C ILE A 49 -0.35 23.54 5.50
N MET A 50 0.07 22.27 5.39
CA MET A 50 -0.78 21.10 5.58
C MET A 50 0.05 19.91 6.07
N ILE A 51 -0.56 19.05 6.89
CA ILE A 51 -0.07 17.70 7.20
C ILE A 51 -1.05 16.68 6.64
N SER A 52 -0.55 15.76 5.82
CA SER A 52 -1.33 14.62 5.31
C SER A 52 -0.99 13.36 6.10
N SER A 53 -2.00 12.68 6.63
CA SER A 53 -1.85 11.42 7.36
C SER A 53 -3.08 10.52 7.16
N ASP A 54 -2.95 9.24 7.54
CA ASP A 54 -4.07 8.30 7.62
C ASP A 54 -4.97 8.60 8.83
N GLY A 55 -6.06 7.83 8.95
CA GLY A 55 -7.14 8.10 9.91
C GLY A 55 -7.05 7.59 11.37
N PRO A 56 -5.99 6.95 11.89
CA PRO A 56 -5.91 6.57 13.30
C PRO A 56 -6.06 7.74 14.27
N LYS A 57 -6.55 7.46 15.49
CA LYS A 57 -6.77 8.48 16.54
C LYS A 57 -5.51 9.29 16.85
N VAL A 58 -4.34 8.66 16.85
CA VAL A 58 -3.05 9.32 17.09
C VAL A 58 -2.79 10.40 16.04
N ASN A 59 -2.94 10.09 14.75
CA ASN A 59 -2.65 11.03 13.67
C ASN A 59 -3.67 12.18 13.57
N LYS A 60 -4.92 11.92 13.94
CA LYS A 60 -5.92 12.98 14.17
C LYS A 60 -5.52 13.91 15.32
N LYS A 61 -4.99 13.37 16.42
CA LYS A 61 -4.46 14.18 17.53
C LYS A 61 -3.20 14.97 17.11
N VAL A 62 -2.29 14.38 16.33
CA VAL A 62 -1.13 15.09 15.76
C VAL A 62 -1.57 16.29 14.93
N LEU A 63 -2.55 16.12 14.02
CA LEU A 63 -3.06 17.23 13.22
C LEU A 63 -3.60 18.37 14.09
N LYS A 64 -4.36 18.05 15.14
CA LYS A 64 -4.90 19.04 16.09
C LYS A 64 -3.78 19.79 16.83
N LEU A 65 -2.83 19.07 17.39
CA LEU A 65 -1.71 19.68 18.14
C LEU A 65 -0.83 20.54 17.23
N MET A 66 -0.56 20.08 16.01
CA MET A 66 0.18 20.88 15.03
C MET A 66 -0.61 22.12 14.62
N ASP A 67 -1.93 22.04 14.49
CA ASP A 67 -2.77 23.21 14.20
C ASP A 67 -2.64 24.29 15.30
N GLU A 68 -2.66 23.87 16.57
CA GLU A 68 -2.41 24.74 17.72
C GLU A 68 -1.02 25.40 17.64
N VAL A 69 0.03 24.60 17.40
CA VAL A 69 1.41 25.10 17.18
C VAL A 69 1.47 26.11 16.03
N MET A 70 0.74 25.89 14.94
CA MET A 70 0.72 26.78 13.78
C MET A 70 0.00 28.10 14.07
N ILE A 71 -1.12 28.06 14.80
CA ILE A 71 -1.83 29.25 15.27
C ILE A 71 -0.91 30.11 16.14
N GLU A 72 -0.18 29.48 17.07
CA GLU A 72 0.78 30.19 17.93
C GLU A 72 1.94 30.81 17.13
N ASN A 73 2.46 30.11 16.12
CA ASN A 73 3.67 30.53 15.40
C ASN A 73 3.42 31.58 14.28
N ARG A 74 2.23 31.58 13.67
CA ARG A 74 1.90 32.46 12.53
C ARG A 74 0.49 33.06 12.55
N GLY A 75 -0.29 32.86 13.61
CA GLY A 75 -1.66 33.38 13.73
C GLY A 75 -2.70 32.67 12.85
N GLN A 76 -2.32 31.59 12.17
CA GLN A 76 -3.18 30.84 11.24
C GLN A 76 -2.90 29.35 11.34
N GLY A 77 -3.97 28.55 11.41
CA GLY A 77 -3.90 27.09 11.45
C GLY A 77 -3.41 26.45 10.15
N LEU A 78 -3.40 25.12 10.15
CA LEU A 78 -3.16 24.27 8.99
C LEU A 78 -4.41 24.20 8.11
N VAL A 79 -4.19 24.01 6.81
CA VAL A 79 -5.26 23.61 5.90
C VAL A 79 -5.62 22.17 6.20
N ASN A 80 -6.86 21.93 6.64
CA ASN A 80 -7.37 20.60 6.93
C ASN A 80 -8.27 20.09 5.80
N ILE A 81 -7.76 19.14 5.01
CA ILE A 81 -8.52 18.46 3.95
C ILE A 81 -8.96 17.05 4.35
N GLY A 82 -8.89 16.72 5.65
CA GLY A 82 -9.23 15.41 6.19
C GLY A 82 -8.07 14.40 6.13
N THR A 83 -8.44 13.14 6.36
CA THR A 83 -7.50 12.00 6.37
C THR A 83 -7.33 11.42 4.98
N CYS A 84 -6.27 10.63 4.78
CA CYS A 84 -5.97 9.96 3.51
C CYS A 84 -7.20 9.25 2.91
N ASN A 85 -7.70 9.77 1.78
CA ASN A 85 -8.81 9.19 1.01
C ASN A 85 -8.51 7.79 0.48
N LEU A 86 -7.25 7.46 0.19
CA LEU A 86 -6.85 6.12 -0.22
C LEU A 86 -7.14 5.07 0.86
N HIS A 87 -7.06 5.42 2.14
CA HIS A 87 -7.41 4.50 3.22
C HIS A 87 -8.92 4.25 3.27
N ILE A 88 -9.73 5.27 2.98
CA ILE A 88 -11.20 5.11 2.88
C ILE A 88 -11.53 4.15 1.73
N ALA A 89 -10.95 4.39 0.55
CA ALA A 89 -11.13 3.52 -0.61
C ALA A 89 -10.66 2.07 -0.34
N ASN A 90 -9.48 1.90 0.28
CA ASN A 90 -8.99 0.59 0.70
C ASN A 90 -9.98 -0.12 1.62
N ASN A 91 -10.47 0.55 2.66
CA ASN A 91 -11.37 -0.06 3.63
C ASN A 91 -12.72 -0.42 2.98
N SER A 92 -13.25 0.44 2.12
CA SER A 92 -14.47 0.14 1.35
C SER A 92 -14.29 -1.07 0.45
N PHE A 93 -13.16 -1.17 -0.24
CA PHE A 93 -12.85 -2.32 -1.09
C PHE A 93 -12.68 -3.61 -0.28
N GLN A 94 -11.97 -3.55 0.85
CA GLN A 94 -11.84 -4.68 1.78
C GLN A 94 -13.22 -5.18 2.24
N LYS A 95 -14.16 -4.29 2.57
CA LYS A 95 -15.53 -4.68 2.90
C LYS A 95 -16.28 -5.34 1.75
N GLY A 96 -16.07 -4.87 0.51
CA GLY A 96 -16.59 -5.56 -0.67
C GLY A 96 -15.99 -6.95 -0.86
N LEU A 97 -14.69 -7.12 -0.62
CA LEU A 97 -14.03 -8.42 -0.72
C LEU A 97 -14.46 -9.39 0.38
N GLU A 98 -14.65 -8.94 1.61
CA GLU A 98 -15.17 -9.77 2.71
C GLU A 98 -16.53 -10.39 2.34
N GLU A 99 -17.39 -9.65 1.63
CA GLU A 99 -18.71 -10.15 1.24
C GLU A 99 -18.70 -10.98 -0.06
N TYR A 100 -17.92 -10.56 -1.06
CA TYR A 100 -18.05 -11.08 -2.42
C TYR A 100 -16.80 -11.78 -2.98
N GLY A 101 -15.65 -11.62 -2.34
CA GLY A 101 -14.35 -11.93 -2.94
C GLY A 101 -13.42 -12.78 -2.08
N GLU A 102 -13.81 -13.16 -0.88
CA GLU A 102 -12.95 -13.86 0.09
C GLU A 102 -12.38 -15.15 -0.49
N ALA A 103 -13.24 -16.06 -0.96
CA ALA A 103 -12.82 -17.34 -1.53
C ALA A 103 -11.89 -17.19 -2.75
N ALA A 104 -12.13 -16.18 -3.60
CA ALA A 104 -11.28 -15.91 -4.75
C ALA A 104 -9.90 -15.39 -4.31
N CYS A 105 -9.86 -14.49 -3.33
CA CYS A 105 -8.61 -13.96 -2.78
C CYS A 105 -7.79 -15.05 -2.08
N ASP A 106 -8.44 -15.93 -1.33
CA ASP A 106 -7.79 -17.06 -0.67
C ASP A 106 -7.18 -18.03 -1.68
N LEU A 107 -7.93 -18.40 -2.73
CA LEU A 107 -7.42 -19.26 -3.80
C LEU A 107 -6.19 -18.65 -4.47
N VAL A 108 -6.22 -17.34 -4.78
CA VAL A 108 -5.06 -16.62 -5.35
C VAL A 108 -3.85 -16.72 -4.42
N VAL A 109 -4.04 -16.49 -3.12
CA VAL A 109 -2.96 -16.55 -2.11
C VAL A 109 -2.40 -17.96 -1.99
N ASP A 110 -3.26 -18.97 -1.96
CA ASP A 110 -2.87 -20.37 -1.84
C ASP A 110 -2.09 -20.86 -3.05
N LEU A 111 -2.60 -20.59 -4.26
CA LEU A 111 -1.91 -20.94 -5.50
C LEU A 111 -0.53 -20.26 -5.57
N TYR A 112 -0.46 -18.95 -5.30
CA TYR A 112 0.81 -18.24 -5.28
C TYR A 112 1.80 -18.87 -4.30
N ASN A 113 1.37 -19.12 -3.06
CA ASN A 113 2.23 -19.70 -2.02
C ASN A 113 2.67 -21.13 -2.35
N PHE A 114 1.80 -21.92 -2.99
CA PHE A 114 2.10 -23.28 -3.41
C PHE A 114 3.30 -23.31 -4.39
N PHE A 115 3.32 -22.41 -5.37
CA PHE A 115 4.42 -22.38 -6.34
C PHE A 115 5.65 -21.59 -5.88
N LYS A 116 5.47 -20.54 -5.05
CA LYS A 116 6.51 -19.55 -4.68
C LYS A 116 7.89 -20.12 -4.32
N LYS A 117 7.95 -21.25 -3.61
CA LYS A 117 9.20 -21.77 -3.02
C LYS A 117 9.83 -22.93 -3.78
N PHE A 118 9.17 -23.46 -4.81
CA PHE A 118 9.58 -24.72 -5.42
C PHE A 118 9.72 -24.58 -6.94
N PRO A 119 10.95 -24.31 -7.43
CA PRO A 119 11.22 -24.19 -8.86
C PRO A 119 10.78 -25.41 -9.68
N SER A 120 10.88 -26.62 -9.10
CA SER A 120 10.40 -27.85 -9.77
C SER A 120 8.91 -27.83 -10.06
N ARG A 121 8.09 -27.18 -9.21
CA ARG A 121 6.65 -27.04 -9.46
C ARG A 121 6.39 -26.08 -10.62
N TRP A 122 7.22 -25.06 -10.79
CA TRP A 122 7.14 -24.15 -11.93
C TRP A 122 7.55 -24.84 -13.22
N GLU A 123 8.64 -25.61 -13.22
CA GLU A 123 9.06 -26.38 -14.39
C GLU A 123 7.96 -27.35 -14.85
N ASP A 124 7.37 -28.10 -13.91
CA ASP A 124 6.22 -28.97 -14.19
C ASP A 124 5.03 -28.17 -14.75
N PHE A 125 4.73 -27.00 -14.17
CA PHE A 125 3.59 -26.17 -14.56
C PHE A 125 3.78 -25.50 -15.92
N GLU A 126 4.98 -25.01 -16.24
CA GLU A 126 5.33 -24.42 -17.54
C GLU A 126 5.14 -25.43 -18.68
N ALA A 127 5.49 -26.71 -18.46
CA ALA A 127 5.23 -27.77 -19.42
C ALA A 127 3.71 -27.97 -19.65
N ILE A 128 2.90 -27.84 -18.60
CA ILE A 128 1.43 -27.89 -18.72
C ILE A 128 0.88 -26.64 -19.40
N GLN A 129 1.41 -25.45 -19.10
CA GLN A 129 1.02 -24.20 -19.75
C GLN A 129 1.21 -24.30 -21.27
N ALA A 130 2.38 -24.79 -21.70
CA ALA A 130 2.67 -25.04 -23.10
C ALA A 130 1.70 -26.06 -23.73
N LYS A 131 1.37 -27.15 -23.02
CA LYS A 131 0.41 -28.16 -23.48
C LYS A 131 -1.02 -27.61 -23.62
N LYS A 132 -1.42 -26.68 -22.76
CA LYS A 132 -2.75 -26.05 -22.75
C LYS A 132 -2.85 -24.80 -23.62
N ASP A 133 -1.77 -24.42 -24.29
CA ASP A 133 -1.69 -23.21 -25.11
C ASP A 133 -2.07 -21.94 -24.33
N VAL A 134 -1.68 -21.87 -23.05
CA VAL A 134 -1.81 -20.67 -22.23
C VAL A 134 -0.45 -19.97 -22.11
N PRO A 135 -0.42 -18.63 -21.94
CA PRO A 135 0.84 -17.91 -21.78
C PRO A 135 1.68 -18.44 -20.61
N SER A 136 3.00 -18.54 -20.82
CA SER A 136 3.96 -18.96 -19.79
C SER A 136 4.17 -17.85 -18.76
N HIS A 137 3.21 -17.71 -17.85
CA HIS A 137 3.19 -16.69 -16.82
C HIS A 137 3.19 -17.30 -15.42
N THR A 138 3.91 -16.65 -14.50
CA THR A 138 3.83 -16.96 -13.08
C THR A 138 2.53 -16.44 -12.46
N LEU A 139 2.14 -16.95 -11.30
CA LEU A 139 0.99 -16.45 -10.57
C LEU A 139 1.36 -15.19 -9.78
N LEU A 140 0.41 -14.26 -9.68
CA LEU A 140 0.62 -12.99 -9.00
C LEU A 140 0.23 -13.10 -7.53
N LYS A 141 1.00 -12.41 -6.67
CA LYS A 141 0.71 -12.33 -5.25
C LYS A 141 -0.40 -11.30 -4.98
N HIS A 142 -1.46 -11.72 -4.31
CA HIS A 142 -2.38 -10.80 -3.64
C HIS A 142 -1.94 -10.53 -2.19
N SER A 143 -2.19 -9.30 -1.71
CA SER A 143 -2.04 -8.93 -0.29
C SER A 143 -3.16 -8.00 0.12
N SER A 144 -3.81 -8.28 1.25
CA SER A 144 -4.91 -7.47 1.79
C SER A 144 -4.52 -6.02 2.12
N THR A 145 -3.24 -5.74 2.40
CA THR A 145 -2.72 -4.38 2.61
C THR A 145 -2.45 -3.63 1.31
N ARG A 146 -2.46 -4.33 0.17
CA ARG A 146 -2.32 -3.80 -1.19
C ARG A 146 -3.52 -4.23 -2.02
N TRP A 147 -4.70 -3.80 -1.59
CA TRP A 147 -6.01 -4.15 -2.16
C TRP A 147 -6.08 -4.12 -3.69
N LEU A 148 -5.39 -3.19 -4.36
CA LEU A 148 -5.34 -3.09 -5.82
C LEU A 148 -4.73 -4.31 -6.52
N THR A 149 -3.99 -5.16 -5.81
CA THR A 149 -3.41 -6.39 -6.37
C THR A 149 -4.42 -7.50 -6.62
N ALA A 150 -5.61 -7.44 -6.02
CA ALA A 150 -6.61 -8.50 -6.13
C ALA A 150 -7.06 -8.69 -7.59
N GLY A 151 -7.39 -7.60 -8.29
CA GLY A 151 -7.93 -7.66 -9.65
C GLY A 151 -6.97 -8.32 -10.64
N GLU A 152 -5.72 -7.86 -10.69
CA GLU A 152 -4.70 -8.43 -11.58
C GLU A 152 -4.38 -9.89 -11.22
N ALA A 153 -4.34 -10.22 -9.93
CA ALA A 153 -4.05 -11.59 -9.50
C ALA A 153 -5.19 -12.56 -9.84
N CYS A 154 -6.44 -12.16 -9.65
CA CYS A 154 -7.60 -12.92 -10.11
C CYS A 154 -7.60 -13.07 -11.64
N ALA A 155 -7.31 -12.00 -12.38
CA ALA A 155 -7.21 -12.06 -13.84
C ALA A 155 -6.12 -13.05 -14.30
N ARG A 156 -4.97 -13.09 -13.62
CA ARG A 156 -3.91 -14.08 -13.88
C ARG A 156 -4.38 -15.51 -13.57
N VAL A 157 -5.13 -15.74 -12.50
CA VAL A 157 -5.69 -17.07 -12.20
C VAL A 157 -6.69 -17.50 -13.28
N ILE A 158 -7.53 -16.59 -13.77
CA ILE A 158 -8.47 -16.86 -14.86
C ILE A 158 -7.74 -17.20 -16.16
N GLU A 159 -6.71 -16.42 -16.52
CA GLU A 159 -5.86 -16.68 -17.70
C GLU A 159 -5.24 -18.08 -17.65
N GLN A 160 -4.84 -18.52 -16.46
CA GLN A 160 -4.14 -19.78 -16.23
C GLN A 160 -5.07 -20.93 -15.83
N TRP A 161 -6.39 -20.73 -15.85
CA TRP A 161 -7.35 -21.62 -15.21
C TRP A 161 -7.30 -23.06 -15.74
N GLU A 162 -7.23 -23.22 -17.06
CA GLU A 162 -7.16 -24.54 -17.71
C GLU A 162 -5.87 -25.30 -17.35
N ALA A 163 -4.74 -24.58 -17.21
CA ALA A 163 -3.48 -25.18 -16.77
C ALA A 163 -3.51 -25.51 -15.27
N ILE A 164 -4.13 -24.67 -14.44
CA ILE A 164 -4.31 -24.92 -13.00
C ILE A 164 -5.15 -26.18 -12.77
N ILE A 165 -6.27 -26.32 -13.47
CA ILE A 165 -7.14 -27.51 -13.38
C ILE A 165 -6.35 -28.76 -13.75
N GLU A 166 -5.64 -28.76 -14.89
CA GLU A 166 -4.83 -29.91 -15.30
C GLU A 166 -3.73 -30.22 -14.28
N TYR A 167 -3.03 -29.21 -13.77
CA TYR A 167 -1.95 -29.39 -12.83
C TYR A 167 -2.42 -30.06 -11.53
N PHE A 168 -3.48 -29.54 -10.91
CA PHE A 168 -3.94 -30.02 -9.61
C PHE A 168 -4.86 -31.23 -9.67
N LEU A 169 -5.69 -31.38 -10.71
CA LEU A 169 -6.68 -32.45 -10.79
C LEU A 169 -6.23 -33.64 -11.65
N VAL A 170 -5.20 -33.48 -12.50
CA VAL A 170 -4.71 -34.53 -13.39
C VAL A 170 -3.24 -34.84 -13.17
N PHE A 171 -2.35 -33.84 -13.22
CA PHE A 171 -0.91 -34.07 -13.15
C PHE A 171 -0.46 -34.53 -11.75
N ILE A 172 -0.75 -33.75 -10.70
CA ILE A 172 -0.35 -34.11 -9.32
C ILE A 172 -0.88 -35.49 -8.91
N PRO A 173 -2.18 -35.84 -9.12
CA PRO A 173 -2.70 -37.14 -8.69
C PRO A 173 -2.09 -38.34 -9.42
N ASN A 174 -1.53 -38.13 -10.62
CA ASN A 174 -0.93 -39.18 -11.44
C ASN A 174 0.62 -39.20 -11.38
N LYS A 175 1.23 -38.33 -10.57
CA LYS A 175 2.67 -38.23 -10.36
C LYS A 175 3.10 -39.07 -9.15
#